data_AF-A0A382KS99-F1
#
_entry.id   AF-A0A382KS99-F1
#
_cell.length_a   1.000
_cell.length_b   1.000
_cell.length_c   1.000
_cell.angle_alpha   90.00
_cell.angle_beta   90.00
_cell.angle_gamma   90.00
#
_symmetry.space_group_name_H-M   'P 1'
#
loop_
_entity.id
_entity.type
_entity.pdbx_description
1 polymer ?
#
loop_
_entity_poly.entity_id
_entity_poly.type
_entity_poly.pdbx_seq_one_letter_code
_entity_poly.pdbx_strand_id
1 'polypeptide(L)'
;MIDIKNAVRPKRRRKDGAASQAPESMPYLRRYTNESKRYAWLMNQVLTPIRDAIVNRNRQEIDDPDAIAEHIKEYAKELGADIVGVAEYDPQFTFNDSEVLDHTRVIAFGVAMKYDVIASVGPISQQEVLRVYHKMFDIGVRLAHYIG
;
A
#
# COMPACT_ATOMS: atom_id res chain seq x y z
N MET A 1 11.44 -9.90 19.26
CA MET A 1 11.34 -10.52 17.92
C MET A 1 10.10 -11.39 17.92
N ILE A 2 9.21 -11.25 16.93
CA ILE A 2 7.97 -12.05 16.83
C ILE A 2 8.36 -13.44 16.29
N ASP A 3 7.92 -14.52 16.94
CA ASP A 3 8.16 -15.90 16.47
C ASP A 3 7.20 -16.23 15.32
N ILE A 4 7.78 -16.50 14.14
CA ILE A 4 7.04 -16.77 12.90
C ILE A 4 7.22 -18.21 12.42
N LYS A 5 7.84 -19.11 13.20
CA LYS A 5 8.16 -20.50 12.76
C LYS A 5 6.95 -21.30 12.29
N ASN A 6 5.76 -20.99 12.80
CA ASN A 6 4.50 -21.65 12.45
C ASN A 6 3.60 -20.78 11.55
N ALA A 7 4.12 -19.70 10.99
CA ALA A 7 3.36 -18.86 10.06
C ALA A 7 3.03 -19.66 8.79
N VAL A 8 1.74 -19.72 8.44
CA VAL A 8 1.27 -20.38 7.23
C VAL A 8 0.88 -19.31 6.22
N ARG A 9 1.36 -19.45 4.99
CA ARG A 9 1.04 -18.52 3.91
C ARG A 9 -0.49 -18.41 3.74
N PRO A 10 -1.05 -17.20 3.68
CA PRO A 10 -2.49 -17.02 3.52
C PRO A 10 -3.02 -17.66 2.23
N LYS A 11 -4.14 -18.38 2.31
CA LYS A 11 -4.82 -18.95 1.14
C LYS A 11 -5.57 -17.93 0.27
N ARG A 12 -5.63 -16.68 0.73
CA ARG A 12 -6.36 -15.59 0.08
C ARG A 12 -5.63 -15.15 -1.20
N ARG A 13 -6.39 -14.84 -2.26
CA ARG A 13 -5.86 -14.21 -3.46
C ARG A 13 -5.93 -12.70 -3.34
N ARG A 14 -5.04 -11.99 -4.03
CA ARG A 14 -5.02 -10.51 -4.06
C ARG A 14 -6.36 -9.92 -4.51
N LYS A 15 -7.09 -10.63 -5.37
CA LYS A 15 -8.40 -10.20 -5.90
C LYS A 15 -9.58 -10.48 -4.97
N ASP A 16 -9.39 -11.22 -3.88
CA ASP A 16 -10.48 -11.55 -2.95
C ASP A 16 -10.66 -10.37 -1.95
N GLY A 17 -11.72 -9.55 -2.09
CA GLY A 17 -12.00 -8.42 -1.19
C GLY A 17 -13.10 -7.47 -1.67
N ALA A 18 -13.55 -6.53 -0.83
CA ALA A 18 -14.67 -5.61 -1.12
C ALA A 18 -14.47 -4.65 -2.31
N ALA A 19 -13.23 -4.55 -2.82
CA ALA A 19 -12.89 -3.80 -4.02
C ALA A 19 -12.83 -4.68 -5.29
N SER A 20 -13.13 -5.98 -5.18
CA SER A 20 -13.26 -6.86 -6.34
C SER A 20 -14.48 -6.43 -7.17
N GLN A 21 -14.43 -6.60 -8.49
CA GLN A 21 -15.62 -6.46 -9.35
C GLN A 21 -16.50 -7.71 -9.33
N ALA A 22 -16.35 -8.55 -8.31
CA ALA A 22 -17.15 -9.75 -8.18
C ALA A 22 -18.61 -9.38 -7.84
N PRO A 23 -19.61 -10.19 -8.25
CA PRO A 23 -21.03 -9.87 -8.07
C PRO A 23 -21.41 -9.48 -6.64
N GLU A 24 -20.80 -10.11 -5.64
CA GLU A 24 -20.99 -9.87 -4.22
C GLU A 24 -20.54 -8.47 -3.75
N SER A 25 -19.58 -7.85 -4.44
CA SER A 25 -19.05 -6.52 -4.12
C SER A 25 -19.85 -5.40 -4.79
N MET A 26 -20.65 -5.71 -5.82
CA MET A 26 -21.38 -4.72 -6.62
C MET A 26 -22.40 -3.88 -5.82
N PRO A 27 -23.19 -4.43 -4.87
CA PRO A 27 -24.10 -3.63 -4.05
C PRO A 27 -23.38 -2.56 -3.23
N TYR A 28 -22.16 -2.85 -2.79
CA TYR A 28 -21.33 -1.94 -2.04
C TYR A 28 -20.73 -0.84 -2.93
N LEU A 29 -20.19 -1.21 -4.09
CA LEU A 29 -19.65 -0.26 -5.08
C LEU A 29 -20.72 0.73 -5.59
N ARG A 30 -21.98 0.32 -5.69
CA ARG A 30 -23.10 1.22 -6.07
C ARG A 30 -23.34 2.36 -5.07
N ARG A 31 -22.95 2.18 -3.81
CA ARG A 31 -23.13 3.19 -2.74
C ARG A 31 -21.98 4.20 -2.67
N TYR A 32 -20.98 4.07 -3.54
CA TYR A 32 -19.87 5.01 -3.60
C TYR A 32 -20.35 6.40 -4.01
N THR A 33 -19.90 7.39 -3.25
CA THR A 33 -20.01 8.80 -3.64
C THR A 33 -19.21 9.06 -4.92
N ASN A 34 -19.44 10.20 -5.57
CA ASN A 34 -18.66 10.57 -6.76
C ASN A 34 -17.16 10.72 -6.43
N GLU A 35 -16.83 11.26 -5.25
CA GLU A 35 -15.44 11.33 -4.77
C GLU A 35 -14.83 9.95 -4.52
N SER A 36 -15.60 9.02 -3.95
CA SER A 36 -15.16 7.62 -3.79
C SER A 36 -14.79 7.00 -5.14
N LYS A 37 -15.64 7.19 -6.17
CA LYS A 37 -15.38 6.71 -7.53
C LYS A 37 -14.15 7.38 -8.14
N ARG A 38 -13.95 8.68 -7.91
CA ARG A 38 -12.77 9.42 -8.37
C ARG A 38 -11.48 8.88 -7.77
N TYR A 39 -11.41 8.65 -6.45
CA TYR A 39 -10.22 8.06 -5.82
C TYR A 39 -9.93 6.66 -6.35
N ALA A 40 -10.95 5.83 -6.51
CA ALA A 40 -10.80 4.51 -7.10
C ALA A 40 -10.27 4.58 -8.54
N TRP A 41 -10.77 5.53 -9.34
CA TRP A 41 -10.27 5.76 -10.70
C TRP A 41 -8.80 6.20 -10.69
N LEU A 42 -8.42 7.17 -9.86
CA LEU A 42 -7.03 7.63 -9.75
C LEU A 42 -6.07 6.49 -9.39
N MET A 43 -6.40 5.68 -8.39
CA MET A 43 -5.56 4.54 -8.01
C MET A 43 -5.41 3.52 -9.15
N ASN A 44 -6.52 3.14 -9.78
CA ASN A 44 -6.52 2.05 -10.75
C ASN A 44 -6.01 2.45 -12.14
N GLN A 45 -6.32 3.67 -12.59
CA GLN A 45 -6.07 4.12 -13.96
C GLN A 45 -4.85 5.03 -14.07
N VAL A 46 -4.45 5.70 -12.98
CA VAL A 46 -3.31 6.62 -13.00
C VAL A 46 -2.13 6.03 -12.25
N LEU A 47 -2.31 5.60 -11.00
CA LEU A 47 -1.19 5.21 -10.13
C LEU A 47 -0.74 3.76 -10.36
N THR A 48 -1.67 2.82 -10.55
CA THR A 48 -1.34 1.40 -10.77
C THR A 48 -0.43 1.17 -11.99
N PRO A 49 -0.68 1.78 -13.16
CA PRO A 49 0.18 1.59 -14.33
C PRO A 49 1.63 2.06 -14.15
N ILE A 50 1.88 2.99 -13.22
CA ILE A 50 3.20 3.57 -12.95
C ILE A 50 3.76 3.12 -11.59
N ARG A 51 3.21 2.06 -10.99
CA ARG A 51 3.56 1.66 -9.62
C ARG A 51 5.01 1.19 -9.52
N ASP A 52 5.51 0.56 -10.57
CA ASP A 52 6.85 0.01 -10.60
C ASP A 52 7.77 1.02 -11.32
N ALA A 53 8.97 1.23 -10.77
CA ALA A 53 9.96 2.16 -11.31
C ALA A 53 11.00 1.43 -12.16
N ILE A 54 11.66 2.18 -13.05
CA ILE A 54 12.79 1.64 -13.82
C ILE A 54 13.99 1.58 -12.88
N VAL A 55 14.56 0.38 -12.70
CA VAL A 55 15.76 0.20 -11.88
C VAL A 55 16.93 1.01 -12.44
N ASN A 56 17.55 1.81 -11.57
CA ASN A 56 18.69 2.66 -11.83
C ASN A 56 19.87 1.80 -12.29
N ARG A 57 20.34 2.10 -13.50
CA ARG A 57 21.46 1.38 -14.14
C ARG A 57 22.78 1.61 -13.40
N ASN A 58 22.91 2.75 -12.71
CA ASN A 58 24.08 3.10 -11.93
C ASN A 58 23.80 2.78 -10.46
N ARG A 59 23.83 1.48 -10.13
CA ARG A 59 23.61 1.02 -8.76
C ARG A 59 24.59 1.71 -7.82
N GLN A 60 24.05 2.36 -6.79
CA GLN A 60 24.82 2.88 -5.67
C GLN A 60 24.90 1.79 -4.60
N GLU A 61 26.11 1.52 -4.10
CA GLU A 61 26.26 0.68 -2.91
C GLU A 61 25.78 1.45 -1.67
N ILE A 62 25.08 0.72 -0.78
CA ILE A 62 24.59 1.25 0.48
C ILE A 62 25.54 0.77 1.56
N ASP A 63 26.41 1.66 2.03
CA ASP A 63 27.40 1.36 3.07
C ASP A 63 26.80 1.43 4.48
N ASP A 64 25.73 2.22 4.66
CA ASP A 64 25.00 2.38 5.91
C ASP A 64 23.50 2.14 5.71
N PRO A 65 23.03 0.88 5.85
CA PRO A 65 21.63 0.54 5.71
C PRO A 65 20.71 1.23 6.73
N ASP A 66 21.23 1.56 7.92
CA ASP A 66 20.43 2.19 8.98
C ASP A 66 20.19 3.67 8.63
N ALA A 67 21.21 4.37 8.16
CA ALA A 67 21.05 5.75 7.67
C ALA A 67 20.08 5.84 6.48
N ILE A 68 20.17 4.90 5.53
CA ILE A 68 19.22 4.85 4.40
C ILE A 68 17.81 4.52 4.88
N ALA A 69 17.65 3.62 5.84
CA ALA A 69 16.35 3.30 6.39
C ALA A 69 15.69 4.50 7.08
N GLU A 70 16.45 5.29 7.87
CA GLU A 70 15.94 6.53 8.47
C GLU A 70 15.59 7.58 7.42
N HIS A 71 16.46 7.80 6.43
CA HIS A 71 16.19 8.73 5.32
C HIS A 71 14.90 8.38 4.57
N ILE A 72 14.70 7.10 4.25
CA ILE A 72 13.47 6.64 3.57
C ILE A 72 12.23 6.81 4.45
N LYS A 73 12.34 6.59 5.77
CA LYS A 73 11.23 6.83 6.71
C LYS A 73 10.89 8.31 6.78
N GLU A 74 11.89 9.19 6.83
CA GLU A 74 11.71 10.65 6.83
C GLU A 74 11.05 11.11 5.53
N TYR A 75 11.56 10.66 4.39
CA TYR A 75 10.98 10.99 3.09
C TYR A 75 9.52 10.51 2.97
N ALA A 76 9.20 9.31 3.43
CA ALA A 76 7.81 8.82 3.45
C ALA A 76 6.90 9.70 4.35
N LYS A 77 7.41 10.21 5.48
CA LYS A 77 6.69 11.15 6.35
C LYS A 77 6.49 12.51 5.68
N GLU A 78 7.48 13.04 4.98
CA GLU A 78 7.36 14.27 4.18
C GLU A 78 6.29 14.14 3.09
N LEU A 79 6.17 12.94 2.49
CA LEU A 79 5.09 12.63 1.54
C LEU A 79 3.71 12.51 2.21
N GLY A 80 3.64 12.49 3.53
CA GLY A 80 2.39 12.51 4.31
C GLY A 80 2.01 11.16 4.94
N ALA A 81 2.96 10.25 5.16
CA ALA A 81 2.75 9.12 6.06
C ALA A 81 2.83 9.56 7.52
N ASP A 82 1.93 9.06 8.37
CA ASP A 82 1.93 9.35 9.81
C ASP A 82 2.87 8.42 10.58
N ILE A 83 3.03 7.19 10.09
CA ILE A 83 3.91 6.17 10.67
C ILE A 83 4.58 5.38 9.57
N VAL A 84 5.86 5.04 9.76
CA VAL A 84 6.68 4.30 8.79
C VAL A 84 7.59 3.33 9.52
N GLY A 85 7.75 2.13 8.98
CA GLY A 85 8.67 1.10 9.43
C GLY A 85 9.30 0.36 8.26
N VAL A 86 10.44 -0.25 8.53
CA VAL A 86 11.16 -1.12 7.58
C VAL A 86 11.29 -2.49 8.23
N ALA A 87 11.04 -3.54 7.46
CA ALA A 87 11.17 -4.92 7.91
C ALA A 87 11.83 -5.78 6.84
N GLU A 88 12.23 -7.00 7.21
CA GLU A 88 12.67 -8.00 6.25
C GLU A 88 11.51 -8.46 5.36
N TYR A 89 11.81 -8.71 4.10
CA TYR A 89 10.86 -9.35 3.20
C TYR A 89 10.83 -10.84 3.47
N ASP A 90 9.64 -11.38 3.73
CA ASP A 90 9.41 -12.81 3.84
C ASP A 90 8.26 -13.21 2.90
N PRO A 91 8.51 -14.10 1.91
CA PRO A 91 7.51 -14.50 0.94
C PRO A 91 6.30 -15.22 1.57
N GLN A 92 6.41 -15.73 2.81
CA GLN A 92 5.29 -16.34 3.54
C GLN A 92 4.17 -15.33 3.85
N PHE A 93 4.46 -14.03 3.88
CA PHE A 93 3.45 -12.98 4.10
C PHE A 93 2.81 -12.45 2.80
N THR A 94 3.10 -13.05 1.64
CA THR A 94 2.50 -12.65 0.36
C THR A 94 1.27 -13.48 0.00
N PHE A 95 0.35 -12.92 -0.80
CA PHE A 95 -0.80 -13.68 -1.31
C PHE A 95 -0.35 -14.84 -2.18
N ASN A 96 -1.12 -15.93 -2.21
CA ASN A 96 -0.78 -17.14 -2.97
C ASN A 96 -0.62 -16.91 -4.48
N ASP A 97 -1.33 -15.93 -5.04
CA ASP A 97 -1.28 -15.56 -6.45
C ASP A 97 -0.31 -14.41 -6.73
N SER A 98 0.50 -13.99 -5.75
CA SER A 98 1.54 -12.99 -5.93
C SER A 98 2.85 -13.63 -6.39
N GLU A 99 3.51 -12.96 -7.33
CA GLU A 99 4.90 -13.23 -7.69
C GLU A 99 5.80 -13.07 -6.46
N VAL A 100 6.78 -13.98 -6.34
CA VAL A 100 7.83 -13.85 -5.32
C VAL A 100 8.91 -12.96 -5.89
N LEU A 101 9.07 -11.78 -5.29
CA LEU A 101 10.03 -10.76 -5.73
C LEU A 101 11.41 -11.03 -5.12
N ASP A 102 12.46 -10.63 -5.83
CA ASP A 102 13.85 -10.64 -5.33
C ASP A 102 14.15 -9.40 -4.46
N HIS A 103 13.26 -9.12 -3.51
CA HIS A 103 13.42 -8.04 -2.56
C HIS A 103 13.89 -8.60 -1.22
N THR A 104 14.71 -7.83 -0.49
CA THR A 104 15.22 -8.23 0.82
C THR A 104 14.53 -7.50 1.97
N ARG A 105 13.84 -6.40 1.68
CA ARG A 105 13.22 -5.49 2.65
C ARG A 105 11.86 -5.02 2.16
N VAL A 106 11.02 -4.64 3.12
CA VAL A 106 9.72 -3.99 2.87
C VAL A 106 9.64 -2.69 3.66
N ILE A 107 9.05 -1.67 3.04
CA ILE A 107 8.70 -0.41 3.71
C ILE A 107 7.19 -0.46 3.96
N ALA A 108 6.80 -0.43 5.23
CA ALA A 108 5.41 -0.40 5.65
C ALA A 108 5.09 0.98 6.23
N PHE A 109 3.97 1.58 5.84
CA PHE A 109 3.56 2.89 6.33
C PHE A 109 2.05 2.98 6.50
N GLY A 110 1.61 3.92 7.34
CA GLY A 110 0.21 4.16 7.65
C GLY A 110 -0.14 5.64 7.52
N VAL A 111 -1.38 5.89 7.14
CA VAL A 111 -2.01 7.22 7.13
C VAL A 111 -3.30 7.13 7.92
N ALA A 112 -3.48 8.01 8.89
CA ALA A 112 -4.63 8.04 9.76
C ALA A 112 -5.89 8.45 8.99
N MET A 113 -6.96 7.71 9.22
CA MET A 113 -8.31 8.12 8.83
C MET A 113 -8.88 9.05 9.91
N LYS A 114 -9.81 9.92 9.51
CA LYS A 114 -10.57 10.76 10.45
C LYS A 114 -11.48 9.88 11.32
N TYR A 115 -11.23 9.84 12.62
CA TYR A 115 -11.94 8.99 13.57
C TYR A 115 -13.47 9.19 13.52
N ASP A 116 -13.93 10.44 13.63
CA ASP A 116 -15.36 10.77 13.66
C ASP A 116 -16.10 10.33 12.38
N VAL A 117 -15.37 10.30 11.25
CA VAL A 117 -15.91 9.87 9.96
C VAL A 117 -16.01 8.34 9.88
N ILE A 118 -14.99 7.62 10.35
CA ILE A 118 -14.97 6.14 10.31
C ILE A 118 -15.89 5.52 11.37
N ALA A 119 -16.05 6.17 12.52
CA ALA A 119 -16.96 5.73 13.57
C ALA A 119 -18.43 5.63 13.08
N SER A 120 -18.80 6.45 12.10
CA SER A 120 -20.13 6.44 11.48
C SER A 120 -20.11 5.64 10.18
N VAL A 121 -20.49 4.36 10.25
CA VAL A 121 -20.49 3.47 9.07
C VAL A 121 -21.48 3.97 8.00
N GLY A 122 -20.97 4.36 6.83
CA GLY A 122 -21.81 4.84 5.73
C GLY A 122 -21.02 5.29 4.49
N PRO A 123 -21.66 5.90 3.48
CA PRO A 123 -20.99 6.35 2.26
C PRO A 123 -19.82 7.31 2.50
N ILE A 124 -19.92 8.17 3.51
CA ILE A 124 -18.85 9.13 3.87
C ILE A 124 -17.66 8.42 4.53
N SER A 125 -17.88 7.40 5.35
CA SER A 125 -16.79 6.60 5.89
C SER A 125 -16.03 5.86 4.78
N GLN A 126 -16.74 5.41 3.74
CA GLN A 126 -16.08 4.79 2.58
C GLN A 126 -15.31 5.77 1.71
N GLN A 127 -15.81 6.99 1.58
CA GLN A 127 -15.06 8.06 0.95
C GLN A 127 -13.74 8.33 1.67
N GLU A 128 -13.74 8.31 3.01
CA GLU A 128 -12.52 8.47 3.82
C GLU A 128 -11.54 7.30 3.64
N VAL A 129 -12.04 6.06 3.62
CA VAL A 129 -11.21 4.87 3.33
C VAL A 129 -10.51 5.04 1.98
N LEU A 130 -11.24 5.43 0.94
CA LEU A 130 -10.67 5.58 -0.41
C LEU A 130 -9.76 6.80 -0.54
N ARG A 131 -10.03 7.89 0.19
CA ARG A 131 -9.12 9.04 0.27
C ARG A 131 -7.76 8.61 0.83
N VAL A 132 -7.77 7.86 1.93
CA VAL A 132 -6.55 7.35 2.57
C VAL A 132 -5.84 6.33 1.68
N TYR A 133 -6.57 5.37 1.10
CA TYR A 133 -5.97 4.41 0.16
C TYR A 133 -5.32 5.09 -1.04
N HIS A 134 -5.99 6.08 -1.63
CA HIS A 134 -5.42 6.87 -2.73
C HIS A 134 -4.12 7.56 -2.28
N LYS A 135 -4.12 8.19 -1.10
CA LYS A 135 -2.91 8.83 -0.57
C LYS A 135 -1.78 7.83 -0.33
N MET A 136 -2.08 6.67 0.24
CA MET A 136 -1.10 5.62 0.46
C MET A 136 -0.54 5.08 -0.85
N PHE A 137 -1.38 4.93 -1.88
CA PHE A 137 -0.94 4.52 -3.21
C PHE A 137 0.00 5.56 -3.82
N ASP A 138 -0.33 6.86 -3.76
CA ASP A 138 0.51 7.96 -4.23
C ASP A 138 1.88 7.97 -3.52
N ILE A 139 1.92 7.81 -2.19
CA ILE A 139 3.17 7.68 -1.43
C ILE A 139 3.98 6.47 -1.93
N GLY A 140 3.34 5.31 -2.08
CA GLY A 140 3.98 4.07 -2.54
C GLY A 140 4.62 4.20 -3.93
N VAL A 141 3.91 4.84 -4.88
CA VAL A 141 4.46 5.12 -6.22
C VAL A 141 5.67 6.05 -6.12
N ARG A 142 5.57 7.15 -5.37
CA ARG A 142 6.69 8.09 -5.24
C ARG A 142 7.92 7.46 -4.60
N LEU A 143 7.72 6.63 -3.58
CA LEU A 143 8.82 5.87 -2.96
C LEU A 143 9.46 4.89 -3.95
N ALA A 144 8.65 4.16 -4.72
CA ALA A 144 9.17 3.26 -5.74
C ALA A 144 10.03 4.00 -6.77
N HIS A 145 9.59 5.17 -7.25
CA HIS A 145 10.33 5.99 -8.21
C HIS A 145 11.53 6.73 -7.61
N TYR A 146 11.54 6.96 -6.31
CA TYR A 146 12.70 7.53 -5.62
C TYR A 146 13.82 6.51 -5.44
N ILE A 147 13.45 5.24 -5.18
CA ILE A 147 14.39 4.14 -4.94
C ILE A 147 14.85 3.48 -6.23
N GLY A 148 13.91 3.26 -7.16
CA GLY A 148 14.12 2.59 -8.44
C GLY A 148 15.08 3.37 -9.30
#